data_AF-A0A8T4G4B0-F1
#
_entry.id   AF-A0A8T4G4B0-F1
#
_cell.length_a   1.000
_cell.length_b   1.000
_cell.length_c   1.000
_cell.angle_alpha   90.00
_cell.angle_beta   90.00
_cell.angle_gamma   90.00
#
_symmetry.space_group_name_H-M   'P 1'
#
loop_
_entity.id
_entity.type
_entity.pdbx_description
1 polymer ?
#
loop_
_entity_poly.entity_id
_entity_poly.type
_entity_poly.pdbx_seq_one_letter_code
_entity_poly.pdbx_strand_id
1 'polypeptide(L)'
;MDVEKLKELILKAETLHRDFEKLFLKLYEYANQDYFEAVGEVILKLHELSEEKFETASQIYKRIAPVGGELEKAGRELQKNEHQMKFRIEEIIALLGHTKESFSEKLKTKAALQRLFQFHRIYDYSVTQSLQRLSAEIEGLIFISEKEKKPPTSIIERLKKIEELEERLNTLTTFVFHIHSHPSWVHKVEESLREWHSKGLLWVEPRNVEQNTGIDRAYAAQILEGLTLIGVVEKRKRGGESVYKLRGFGED
;
A
#
# COMPACT_ATOMS: atom_id res chain seq x y z
N MET A 1 -2.84 -18.00 -0.04
CA MET A 1 -4.15 -17.42 -0.36
C MET A 1 -4.63 -18.05 -1.65
N ASP A 2 -5.87 -18.55 -1.69
CA ASP A 2 -6.46 -19.09 -2.92
C ASP A 2 -6.95 -17.91 -3.78
N VAL A 3 -6.17 -17.56 -4.80
CA VAL A 3 -6.37 -16.37 -5.64
C VAL A 3 -7.57 -16.55 -6.57
N GLU A 4 -7.81 -17.76 -7.07
CA GLU A 4 -8.98 -18.06 -7.91
C GLU A 4 -10.27 -17.89 -7.11
N LYS A 5 -10.32 -18.45 -5.90
CA LYS A 5 -11.49 -18.28 -5.02
C LYS A 5 -11.72 -16.83 -4.60
N LEU A 6 -10.66 -16.03 -4.47
CA LEU A 6 -10.79 -14.62 -4.19
C LEU A 6 -11.31 -13.85 -5.41
N LYS A 7 -10.85 -14.18 -6.62
CA LYS A 7 -11.37 -13.64 -7.88
C LYS A 7 -12.87 -13.91 -8.02
N GLU A 8 -13.30 -15.14 -7.75
CA GLU A 8 -14.73 -15.51 -7.77
C GLU A 8 -15.56 -14.66 -6.81
N LEU A 9 -15.05 -14.42 -5.59
CA LEU A 9 -15.73 -13.59 -4.60
C LEU A 9 -15.84 -12.12 -5.05
N ILE A 10 -14.80 -11.57 -5.68
CA ILE A 10 -14.85 -10.21 -6.22
C ILE A 10 -15.86 -10.12 -7.35
N LEU A 11 -15.84 -11.05 -8.32
CA LEU A 11 -16.80 -11.07 -9.42
C LEU A 11 -18.24 -11.21 -8.92
N LYS A 12 -18.43 -12.00 -7.85
CA LYS A 12 -19.71 -12.10 -7.15
C LYS A 12 -20.10 -10.74 -6.54
N ALA A 13 -19.19 -10.06 -5.85
CA ALA A 13 -19.43 -8.75 -5.25
C ALA A 13 -19.78 -7.68 -6.29
N GLU A 14 -19.10 -7.66 -7.45
CA GLU A 14 -19.41 -6.78 -8.58
C GLU A 14 -20.82 -7.05 -9.15
N THR A 15 -21.18 -8.32 -9.31
CA THR A 15 -22.51 -8.72 -9.78
C THR A 15 -23.60 -8.29 -8.81
N LEU A 16 -23.40 -8.57 -7.52
CA LEU A 16 -24.32 -8.15 -6.46
C LEU A 16 -24.44 -6.63 -6.37
N HIS A 17 -23.34 -5.89 -6.52
CA HIS A 17 -23.37 -4.42 -6.55
C HIS A 17 -24.22 -3.92 -7.72
N ARG A 18 -23.99 -4.43 -8.93
CA ARG A 18 -24.78 -4.05 -10.10
C ARG A 18 -26.27 -4.34 -9.93
N ASP A 19 -26.63 -5.47 -9.33
CA ASP A 19 -28.03 -5.83 -9.13
C ASP A 19 -28.68 -5.02 -7.99
N PHE A 20 -27.91 -4.68 -6.96
CA PHE A 20 -28.30 -3.72 -5.93
C PHE A 20 -28.58 -2.33 -6.55
N GLU A 21 -27.68 -1.80 -7.38
CA GLU A 21 -27.85 -0.50 -8.05
C GLU A 21 -29.11 -0.47 -8.94
N LYS A 22 -29.34 -1.53 -9.74
CA LYS A 22 -30.58 -1.63 -10.56
C LYS A 22 -31.84 -1.59 -9.71
N LEU A 23 -31.83 -2.25 -8.55
CA LEU A 23 -32.97 -2.26 -7.65
C LEU A 23 -33.12 -0.92 -6.92
N PHE A 24 -32.01 -0.31 -6.51
CA PHE A 24 -31.98 0.98 -5.84
C PHE A 24 -32.48 2.11 -6.76
N LEU A 25 -32.19 2.04 -8.06
CA LEU A 25 -32.76 2.97 -9.05
C LEU A 25 -34.29 2.98 -9.05
N LYS A 26 -34.95 1.83 -8.82
CA LYS A 26 -36.41 1.78 -8.68
C LYS A 26 -36.89 2.52 -7.45
N LEU A 27 -36.10 2.57 -6.37
CA LEU A 27 -36.43 3.32 -5.17
C LEU A 27 -36.50 4.83 -5.44
N TYR A 28 -35.68 5.35 -6.37
CA TYR A 28 -35.76 6.76 -6.79
C TYR A 28 -37.08 7.11 -7.48
N GLU A 29 -37.72 6.17 -8.17
CA GLU A 29 -39.03 6.38 -8.82
C GLU A 29 -40.12 6.73 -7.79
N TYR A 30 -39.96 6.23 -6.55
CA TYR A 30 -40.88 6.47 -5.44
C TYR A 30 -40.46 7.65 -4.54
N ALA A 31 -39.33 8.32 -4.80
CA ALA A 31 -38.76 9.34 -3.90
C ALA A 31 -39.70 10.52 -3.59
N ASN A 32 -40.67 10.80 -4.48
CA ASN A 32 -41.65 11.89 -4.35
C ASN A 32 -43.10 11.40 -4.27
N GLN A 33 -43.32 10.09 -4.13
CA GLN A 33 -44.65 9.49 -4.14
C GLN A 33 -45.01 8.95 -2.75
N ASP A 34 -46.26 9.13 -2.31
CA ASP A 34 -46.75 8.58 -1.03
C ASP A 34 -47.16 7.10 -1.16
N TYR A 35 -46.38 6.29 -1.88
CA TYR A 35 -46.61 4.85 -2.11
C TYR A 35 -45.72 4.00 -1.20
N PHE A 36 -45.93 4.12 0.12
CA PHE A 36 -45.10 3.45 1.14
C PHE A 36 -45.10 1.93 1.06
N GLU A 37 -46.17 1.31 0.55
CA GLU A 37 -46.25 -0.16 0.38
C GLU A 37 -45.27 -0.65 -0.70
N ALA A 38 -45.25 0.02 -1.86
CA ALA A 38 -44.29 -0.29 -2.93
C ALA A 38 -42.84 0.00 -2.53
N VAL A 39 -42.61 1.09 -1.78
CA VAL A 39 -41.31 1.40 -1.18
C VAL A 39 -40.87 0.27 -0.24
N GLY A 40 -41.77 -0.25 0.59
CA GLY A 40 -41.48 -1.34 1.51
C GLY A 40 -41.02 -2.62 0.80
N GLU A 41 -41.69 -3.01 -0.29
CA GLU A 41 -41.27 -4.18 -1.07
C GLU A 41 -39.87 -4.04 -1.68
N VAL A 42 -39.53 -2.85 -2.18
CA VAL A 42 -38.19 -2.58 -2.73
C VAL A 42 -37.14 -2.58 -1.64
N ILE A 43 -37.42 -1.95 -0.49
CA ILE A 43 -36.52 -1.91 0.66
C ILE A 43 -36.22 -3.31 1.20
N LEU A 44 -37.22 -4.19 1.29
CA LEU A 44 -37.01 -5.58 1.74
C LEU A 44 -36.09 -6.36 0.79
N LYS A 45 -36.26 -6.20 -0.53
CA LYS A 45 -35.37 -6.81 -1.52
C LYS A 45 -33.95 -6.23 -1.47
N LEU A 46 -33.83 -4.91 -1.23
CA LEU A 46 -32.53 -4.26 -1.03
C LEU A 46 -31.84 -4.77 0.24
N HIS A 47 -32.61 -5.05 1.30
CA HIS A 47 -32.08 -5.63 2.52
C HIS A 47 -31.48 -7.01 2.27
N GLU A 48 -32.22 -7.92 1.63
CA GLU A 48 -31.72 -9.25 1.25
C GLU A 48 -30.40 -9.18 0.45
N LEU A 49 -30.34 -8.29 -0.56
CA LEU A 49 -29.10 -8.07 -1.32
C LEU A 49 -27.98 -7.47 -0.47
N SER A 50 -28.30 -6.55 0.45
CA SER A 50 -27.31 -5.92 1.33
C SER A 50 -26.69 -6.93 2.32
N GLU A 51 -27.47 -7.91 2.78
CA GLU A 51 -26.94 -9.00 3.61
C GLU A 51 -25.94 -9.84 2.85
N GLU A 52 -26.27 -10.24 1.62
CA GLU A 52 -25.38 -11.03 0.78
C GLU A 52 -24.12 -10.25 0.37
N LYS A 53 -24.26 -8.95 0.09
CA LYS A 53 -23.13 -8.05 -0.19
C LYS A 53 -22.20 -7.93 1.02
N PHE A 54 -22.74 -7.72 2.22
CA PHE A 54 -21.95 -7.64 3.44
C PHE A 54 -21.23 -8.94 3.78
N GLU A 55 -21.91 -10.09 3.63
CA GLU A 55 -21.29 -11.40 3.84
C GLU A 55 -20.16 -11.65 2.83
N THR A 56 -20.40 -11.35 1.55
CA THR A 56 -19.38 -11.49 0.50
C THR A 56 -18.18 -10.58 0.76
N ALA A 57 -18.41 -9.32 1.12
CA ALA A 57 -17.34 -8.38 1.47
C ALA A 57 -16.55 -8.82 2.73
N SER A 58 -17.23 -9.40 3.72
CA SER A 58 -16.59 -9.96 4.92
C SER A 58 -15.71 -11.17 4.58
N GLN A 59 -16.16 -12.03 3.67
CA GLN A 59 -15.35 -13.16 3.18
C GLN A 59 -14.13 -12.69 2.38
N ILE A 60 -14.27 -11.65 1.55
CA ILE A 60 -13.15 -11.01 0.85
C ILE A 60 -12.15 -10.47 1.87
N TYR A 61 -12.61 -9.65 2.82
CA TYR A 61 -11.74 -9.03 3.82
C TYR A 61 -10.98 -10.07 4.65
N LYS A 62 -11.67 -11.12 5.14
CA LYS A 62 -11.05 -12.21 5.91
C LYS A 62 -9.93 -12.91 5.14
N ARG A 63 -10.02 -13.00 3.82
CA ARG A 63 -9.01 -13.65 2.96
C ARG A 63 -7.80 -12.77 2.69
N ILE A 64 -7.98 -11.45 2.59
CA ILE A 64 -6.91 -10.52 2.24
C ILE A 64 -6.27 -9.84 3.45
N ALA A 65 -6.93 -9.81 4.62
CA ALA A 65 -6.39 -9.21 5.83
C ALA A 65 -4.98 -9.71 6.22
N PRO A 66 -4.62 -11.00 6.05
CA PRO A 66 -3.26 -11.46 6.32
C PRO A 66 -2.19 -10.96 5.34
N VAL A 67 -2.58 -10.46 4.16
CA VAL A 67 -1.67 -9.96 3.12
C VAL A 67 -1.20 -8.53 3.43
N GLY A 68 -2.06 -7.73 4.06
CA GLY A 68 -1.77 -6.33 4.41
C GLY A 68 -1.77 -5.39 3.20
N GLY A 69 -1.27 -4.17 3.42
CA GLY A 69 -1.04 -3.18 2.35
C GLY A 69 -2.32 -2.64 1.72
N GLU A 70 -2.27 -2.34 0.42
CA GLU A 70 -3.41 -1.75 -0.31
C GLU A 70 -4.59 -2.71 -0.48
N LEU A 71 -4.33 -4.02 -0.58
CA LEU A 71 -5.38 -5.05 -0.62
C LEU A 71 -6.22 -5.01 0.67
N GLU A 72 -5.58 -5.05 1.84
CA GLU A 72 -6.28 -4.98 3.12
C GLU A 72 -7.11 -3.69 3.24
N LYS A 73 -6.54 -2.54 2.87
CA LYS A 73 -7.25 -1.25 2.90
C LYS A 73 -8.49 -1.28 2.02
N ALA A 74 -8.38 -1.79 0.79
CA ALA A 74 -9.49 -1.84 -0.16
C ALA A 74 -10.61 -2.77 0.33
N GLY A 75 -10.30 -3.96 0.85
CA GLY A 75 -11.35 -4.85 1.37
C GLY A 75 -11.95 -4.38 2.69
N ARG A 76 -11.19 -3.70 3.54
CA ARG A 76 -11.72 -3.06 4.76
C ARG A 76 -12.72 -1.96 4.41
N GLU A 77 -12.38 -1.09 3.47
CA GLU A 77 -13.29 -0.04 3.02
C GLU A 77 -14.52 -0.66 2.34
N LEU A 78 -14.38 -1.69 1.50
CA LEU A 78 -15.53 -2.41 0.93
C LEU A 78 -16.46 -2.93 2.05
N GLN A 79 -15.94 -3.70 3.01
CA GLN A 79 -16.73 -4.27 4.11
C GLN A 79 -17.44 -3.17 4.93
N LYS A 80 -16.73 -2.09 5.23
CA LYS A 80 -17.27 -0.94 5.98
C LYS A 80 -18.41 -0.25 5.23
N ASN A 81 -18.27 -0.02 3.92
CA ASN A 81 -19.33 0.58 3.11
C ASN A 81 -20.57 -0.33 3.06
N GLU A 82 -20.39 -1.64 2.87
CA GLU A 82 -21.51 -2.59 2.85
C GLU A 82 -22.24 -2.66 4.20
N HIS A 83 -21.49 -2.66 5.30
CA HIS A 83 -22.06 -2.60 6.65
C HIS A 83 -22.90 -1.33 6.86
N GLN A 84 -22.38 -0.17 6.44
CA GLN A 84 -23.10 1.10 6.57
C GLN A 84 -24.37 1.14 5.72
N MET A 85 -24.34 0.60 4.50
CA MET A 85 -25.53 0.53 3.65
C MET A 85 -26.59 -0.40 4.25
N LYS A 86 -26.19 -1.61 4.67
CA LYS A 86 -27.08 -2.56 5.35
C LYS A 86 -27.77 -1.91 6.56
N PHE A 87 -27.00 -1.30 7.45
CA PHE A 87 -27.54 -0.63 8.64
C PHE A 87 -28.58 0.45 8.30
N ARG A 88 -28.33 1.27 7.27
CA ARG A 88 -29.28 2.31 6.85
C ARG A 88 -30.58 1.73 6.27
N ILE A 89 -30.50 0.58 5.58
CA ILE A 89 -31.68 -0.11 5.08
C ILE A 89 -32.49 -0.68 6.26
N GLU A 90 -31.83 -1.28 7.25
CA GLU A 90 -32.46 -1.78 8.48
C GLU A 90 -33.17 -0.65 9.26
N GLU A 91 -32.56 0.53 9.36
CA GLU A 91 -33.20 1.72 9.95
C GLU A 91 -34.52 2.08 9.24
N ILE A 92 -34.55 1.98 7.91
CA ILE A 92 -35.77 2.27 7.13
C ILE A 92 -36.83 1.19 7.33
N ILE A 93 -36.44 -0.09 7.38
CA ILE A 93 -37.36 -1.19 7.66
C ILE A 93 -38.06 -1.00 9.00
N ALA A 94 -37.30 -0.64 10.05
CA ALA A 94 -37.86 -0.37 11.37
C ALA A 94 -38.91 0.76 11.34
N LEU A 95 -38.65 1.82 10.58
CA LEU A 95 -39.59 2.94 10.44
C LEU A 95 -40.82 2.59 9.60
N LEU A 96 -40.65 1.80 8.54
CA LEU A 96 -41.75 1.38 7.67
C LEU A 96 -42.85 0.63 8.44
N GLY A 97 -42.49 -0.16 9.45
CA GLY A 97 -43.44 -0.87 10.32
C GLY A 97 -44.43 0.05 11.06
N HIS A 98 -44.06 1.31 11.31
CA HIS A 98 -44.86 2.28 12.09
C HIS A 98 -45.50 3.39 11.25
N THR A 99 -45.29 3.38 9.92
CA THR A 99 -45.78 4.43 9.01
C THR A 99 -47.30 4.62 8.97
N LYS A 100 -48.07 3.60 9.36
CA LYS A 100 -49.54 3.64 9.42
C LYS A 100 -50.08 4.29 10.71
N GLU A 101 -49.22 4.52 11.71
CA GLU A 101 -49.63 4.94 13.05
C GLU A 101 -49.80 6.46 13.20
N SER A 102 -49.00 7.29 12.52
CA SER A 102 -49.14 8.75 12.58
C SER A 102 -48.50 9.52 11.42
N PHE A 103 -48.91 10.77 11.22
CA PHE A 103 -48.26 11.70 10.29
C PHE A 103 -46.78 11.96 10.63
N SER A 104 -46.44 11.96 11.93
CA SER A 104 -45.07 12.12 12.42
C SER A 104 -44.16 10.98 11.95
N GLU A 105 -44.63 9.74 12.02
CA GLU A 105 -43.87 8.56 11.58
C GLU A 105 -43.66 8.53 10.05
N LYS A 106 -44.65 8.99 9.27
CA LYS A 106 -44.48 9.19 7.83
C LYS A 106 -43.37 10.18 7.51
N LEU A 107 -43.31 11.29 8.25
CA LEU A 107 -42.31 12.33 8.05
C LEU A 107 -40.89 11.86 8.41
N LYS A 108 -40.76 11.07 9.49
CA LYS A 108 -39.49 10.41 9.86
C LYS A 108 -39.01 9.43 8.78
N THR A 109 -39.92 8.61 8.25
CA THR A 109 -39.62 7.64 7.19
C THR A 109 -39.15 8.34 5.93
N LYS A 110 -39.84 9.42 5.51
CA LYS A 110 -39.43 10.24 4.36
C LYS A 110 -38.05 10.87 4.56
N ALA A 111 -37.77 11.38 5.76
CA ALA A 111 -36.45 11.92 6.09
C ALA A 111 -35.35 10.84 6.07
N ALA A 112 -35.64 9.61 6.53
CA ALA A 112 -34.72 8.49 6.47
C ALA A 112 -34.41 8.07 5.02
N LEU A 113 -35.42 7.98 4.17
CA LEU A 113 -35.26 7.71 2.73
C LEU A 113 -34.40 8.78 2.05
N GLN A 114 -34.62 10.06 2.36
CA GLN A 114 -33.79 11.15 1.84
C GLN A 114 -32.31 11.00 2.24
N ARG A 115 -32.03 10.62 3.50
CA ARG A 115 -30.66 10.34 3.95
C ARG A 115 -30.06 9.13 3.24
N LEU A 116 -30.86 8.08 3.00
CA LEU A 116 -30.42 6.92 2.23
C LEU A 116 -30.03 7.31 0.79
N PHE A 117 -30.86 8.11 0.11
CA PHE A 117 -30.56 8.60 -1.24
C PHE A 117 -29.30 9.47 -1.30
N GLN A 118 -29.05 10.29 -0.28
CA GLN A 118 -27.81 11.09 -0.19
C GLN A 118 -26.60 10.19 0.01
N PHE A 119 -26.71 9.20 0.91
CA PHE A 119 -25.64 8.26 1.19
C PHE A 119 -25.29 7.39 -0.03
N HIS A 120 -26.31 6.91 -0.76
CA HIS A 120 -26.15 6.10 -1.96
C HIS A 120 -25.14 6.66 -2.96
N ARG A 121 -25.18 7.98 -3.21
CA ARG A 121 -24.28 8.64 -4.17
C ARG A 121 -22.80 8.50 -3.81
N ILE A 122 -22.48 8.51 -2.51
CA ILE A 122 -21.11 8.35 -2.03
C ILE A 122 -20.77 6.87 -1.94
N TYR A 123 -21.73 6.05 -1.52
CA TYR A 123 -21.61 4.61 -1.41
C TYR A 123 -21.26 3.95 -2.74
N ASP A 124 -22.00 4.22 -3.81
CA ASP A 124 -21.78 3.59 -5.12
C ASP A 124 -20.35 3.85 -5.62
N TYR A 125 -19.91 5.11 -5.56
CA TYR A 125 -18.54 5.48 -5.91
C TYR A 125 -17.50 4.74 -5.06
N SER A 126 -17.70 4.71 -3.74
CA SER A 126 -16.76 4.11 -2.78
C SER A 126 -16.63 2.60 -2.96
N VAL A 127 -17.77 1.91 -3.18
CA VAL A 127 -17.81 0.47 -3.45
C VAL A 127 -17.20 0.15 -4.80
N THR A 128 -17.58 0.88 -5.85
CA THR A 128 -17.01 0.70 -7.20
C THR A 128 -15.50 0.89 -7.19
N GLN A 129 -14.99 1.93 -6.53
CA GLN A 129 -13.55 2.16 -6.41
C GLN A 129 -12.85 1.04 -5.64
N SER A 130 -13.46 0.54 -4.57
CA SER A 130 -12.88 -0.56 -3.77
C SER A 130 -12.81 -1.85 -4.60
N LEU A 131 -13.88 -2.18 -5.33
CA LEU A 131 -13.92 -3.36 -6.21
C LEU A 131 -12.89 -3.25 -7.34
N GLN A 132 -12.79 -2.10 -8.01
CA GLN A 132 -11.78 -1.89 -9.07
C GLN A 132 -10.35 -2.09 -8.57
N ARG A 133 -10.03 -1.56 -7.38
CA ARG A 133 -8.71 -1.77 -6.76
C ARG A 133 -8.46 -3.24 -6.46
N LEU A 134 -9.43 -3.92 -5.86
CA LEU A 134 -9.31 -5.34 -5.54
C LEU A 134 -9.15 -6.19 -6.81
N SER A 135 -9.91 -5.90 -7.88
CA SER A 135 -9.79 -6.57 -9.19
C SER A 135 -8.40 -6.38 -9.81
N ALA A 136 -7.88 -5.14 -9.83
CA ALA A 136 -6.55 -4.85 -10.37
C ALA A 136 -5.42 -5.56 -9.60
N GLU A 137 -5.49 -5.57 -8.26
CA GLU A 137 -4.51 -6.26 -7.43
C GLU A 137 -4.57 -7.79 -7.63
N ILE A 138 -5.77 -8.37 -7.78
CA ILE A 138 -5.90 -9.80 -8.07
C ILE A 138 -5.39 -10.14 -9.46
N GLU A 139 -5.69 -9.34 -10.48
CA GLU A 139 -5.13 -9.55 -11.81
C GLU A 139 -3.60 -9.51 -11.80
N GLY A 140 -3.01 -8.60 -11.01
CA GLY A 140 -1.58 -8.59 -10.73
C GLY A 140 -1.09 -9.89 -10.09
N LEU A 141 -1.79 -10.39 -9.06
CA LEU A 141 -1.46 -11.65 -8.39
C LEU A 141 -1.65 -12.89 -9.29
N ILE A 142 -2.67 -12.92 -10.15
CA ILE A 142 -2.92 -14.00 -11.11
C ILE A 142 -1.82 -13.97 -12.18
N PHE A 143 -1.43 -12.80 -12.67
CA PHE A 143 -0.34 -12.68 -13.63
C PHE A 143 1.00 -13.19 -13.07
N ILE A 144 1.23 -12.97 -11.76
CA ILE A 144 2.36 -13.56 -11.03
C ILE A 144 2.18 -15.08 -10.88
N SER A 145 0.97 -15.56 -10.57
CA SER A 145 0.66 -16.97 -10.29
C SER A 145 0.61 -17.86 -11.54
N GLU A 146 0.09 -17.40 -12.67
CA GLU A 146 -0.01 -18.16 -13.93
C GLU A 146 1.35 -18.35 -14.60
N LYS A 147 2.31 -17.46 -14.34
CA LYS A 147 3.69 -17.59 -14.84
C LYS A 147 4.60 -18.46 -13.96
N GLU A 148 4.15 -18.92 -12.79
CA GLU A 148 5.04 -19.51 -11.78
C GLU A 148 4.45 -20.76 -11.09
N LYS A 149 4.72 -21.95 -11.64
CA LYS A 149 4.71 -23.21 -10.84
C LYS A 149 5.90 -23.33 -9.87
N LYS A 150 6.65 -22.24 -9.63
CA LYS A 150 7.66 -22.00 -8.58
C LYS A 150 8.17 -20.56 -8.77
N PRO A 151 8.37 -19.75 -7.71
CA PRO A 151 8.95 -18.43 -7.89
C PRO A 151 10.37 -18.58 -8.44
N PRO A 152 10.69 -18.01 -9.61
CA PRO A 152 12.03 -18.07 -10.16
C PRO A 152 12.91 -17.23 -9.24
N THR A 153 14.04 -17.81 -8.83
CA THR A 153 15.12 -17.19 -8.06
C THR A 153 15.43 -15.75 -8.50
N SER A 154 15.16 -15.44 -9.79
CA SER A 154 15.30 -14.11 -10.41
C SER A 154 14.44 -12.98 -9.82
N ILE A 155 13.25 -13.21 -9.24
CA ILE A 155 12.44 -12.11 -8.67
C ILE A 155 12.91 -11.75 -7.26
N ILE A 156 13.25 -12.74 -6.43
CA ILE A 156 13.90 -12.50 -5.13
C ILE A 156 15.26 -11.83 -5.36
N GLU A 157 16.02 -12.26 -6.37
CA GLU A 157 17.25 -11.58 -6.78
C GLU A 157 16.99 -10.17 -7.30
N ARG A 158 15.88 -9.91 -8.01
CA ARG A 158 15.51 -8.56 -8.46
C ARG A 158 15.10 -7.66 -7.30
N LEU A 159 14.32 -8.15 -6.34
CA LEU A 159 13.97 -7.40 -5.13
C LEU A 159 15.20 -7.09 -4.30
N LYS A 160 16.09 -8.07 -4.07
CA LYS A 160 17.39 -7.83 -3.42
C LYS A 160 18.24 -6.81 -4.17
N LYS A 161 18.22 -6.82 -5.52
CA LYS A 161 18.92 -5.81 -6.33
C LYS A 161 18.29 -4.42 -6.19
N ILE A 162 16.98 -4.32 -6.03
CA ILE A 162 16.30 -3.05 -5.80
C ILE A 162 16.68 -2.50 -4.42
N GLU A 163 16.63 -3.33 -3.37
CA GLU A 163 17.07 -2.96 -2.02
C GLU A 163 18.56 -2.51 -2.02
N GLU A 164 19.43 -3.26 -2.71
CA GLU A 164 20.84 -2.90 -2.87
C GLU A 164 21.02 -1.57 -3.64
N LEU A 165 20.19 -1.31 -4.64
CA LEU A 165 20.21 -0.04 -5.38
C LEU A 165 19.76 1.13 -4.52
N GLU A 166 18.74 0.96 -3.68
CA GLU A 166 18.28 1.98 -2.74
C GLU A 166 19.36 2.33 -1.71
N GLU A 167 20.05 1.32 -1.15
CA GLU A 167 21.16 1.54 -0.21
C GLU A 167 22.33 2.30 -0.87
N ARG A 168 22.69 1.92 -2.10
CA ARG A 168 23.71 2.62 -2.88
C ARG A 168 23.31 4.06 -3.20
N LEU A 169 22.05 4.30 -3.55
CA LEU A 169 21.54 5.63 -3.85
C LEU A 169 21.58 6.54 -2.62
N ASN A 170 21.15 6.05 -1.45
CA ASN A 170 21.24 6.78 -0.19
C ASN A 170 22.69 7.14 0.17
N THR A 171 23.62 6.22 -0.05
CA THR A 171 25.05 6.45 0.15
C THR A 171 25.57 7.54 -0.80
N LEU A 172 25.21 7.50 -2.08
CA LEU A 172 25.58 8.52 -3.07
C LEU A 172 24.98 9.89 -2.73
N THR A 173 23.71 9.95 -2.31
CA THR A 173 23.07 11.21 -1.89
C THR A 173 23.80 11.84 -0.71
N THR A 174 24.17 11.03 0.29
CA THR A 174 24.93 11.47 1.46
C THR A 174 26.34 11.93 1.06
N PHE A 175 26.99 11.22 0.14
CA PHE A 175 28.29 11.61 -0.37
C PHE A 175 28.25 12.93 -1.17
N VAL A 176 27.24 13.13 -2.02
CA VAL A 176 27.01 14.40 -2.73
C VAL A 176 26.79 15.55 -1.74
N PHE A 177 26.04 15.29 -0.66
CA PHE A 177 25.90 16.26 0.42
C PHE A 177 27.24 16.64 1.05
N HIS A 178 28.13 15.67 1.31
CA HIS A 178 29.48 15.95 1.83
C HIS A 178 30.35 16.72 0.84
N ILE A 179 30.30 16.38 -0.46
CA ILE A 179 31.01 17.13 -1.50
C ILE A 179 30.56 18.59 -1.51
N HIS A 180 29.26 18.84 -1.39
CA HIS A 180 28.74 20.21 -1.46
C HIS A 180 28.97 20.99 -0.16
N SER A 181 28.67 20.40 0.99
CA SER A 181 28.67 21.08 2.29
C SER A 181 30.06 21.11 2.95
N HIS A 182 30.86 20.06 2.74
CA HIS A 182 32.17 19.88 3.37
C HIS A 182 33.23 19.36 2.37
N PRO A 183 33.49 20.06 1.24
CA PRO A 183 34.41 19.58 0.21
C PRO A 183 35.83 19.31 0.73
N SER A 184 36.28 20.08 1.72
CA SER A 184 37.58 19.90 2.36
C SER A 184 37.69 18.57 3.12
N TRP A 185 36.59 18.01 3.62
CA TRP A 185 36.58 16.71 4.28
C TRP A 185 36.81 15.59 3.30
N VAL A 186 36.14 15.62 2.16
CA VAL A 186 36.31 14.64 1.09
C VAL A 186 37.76 14.60 0.62
N HIS A 187 38.36 15.78 0.38
CA HIS A 187 39.76 15.89 -0.01
C HIS A 187 40.72 15.34 1.06
N LYS A 188 40.50 15.70 2.34
CA LYS A 188 41.31 15.20 3.46
C LYS A 188 41.24 13.69 3.63
N VAL A 189 40.06 13.09 3.44
CA VAL A 189 39.86 11.64 3.51
C VAL A 189 40.66 10.94 2.41
N GLU A 190 40.63 11.46 1.19
CA GLU A 190 41.40 10.91 0.07
C GLU A 190 42.92 11.05 0.29
N GLU A 191 43.40 12.23 0.71
CA GLU A 191 44.81 12.47 1.05
C GLU A 191 45.29 11.55 2.17
N SER A 192 44.46 11.35 3.20
CA SER A 192 44.78 10.44 4.31
C SER A 192 45.03 9.01 3.85
N LEU A 193 44.27 8.52 2.85
CA LEU A 193 44.57 7.22 2.24
C LEU A 193 45.95 7.23 1.57
N ARG A 194 46.32 8.28 0.82
CA ARG A 194 47.64 8.41 0.18
C ARG A 194 48.77 8.40 1.21
N GLU A 195 48.60 9.10 2.33
CA GLU A 195 49.57 9.13 3.42
C GLU A 195 49.77 7.78 4.11
N TRP A 196 48.69 7.04 4.36
CA TRP A 196 48.79 5.71 4.97
C TRP A 196 49.42 4.70 4.03
N HIS A 197 49.07 4.78 2.74
CA HIS A 197 49.66 3.99 1.68
C HIS A 197 51.16 4.27 1.52
N SER A 198 51.60 5.53 1.58
CA SER A 198 53.03 5.88 1.52
C SER A 198 53.82 5.40 2.74
N LYS A 199 53.15 5.23 3.88
CA LYS A 199 53.68 4.58 5.09
C LYS A 199 53.68 3.05 5.02
N GLY A 200 53.26 2.46 3.90
CA GLY A 200 53.25 1.01 3.65
C GLY A 200 51.99 0.29 4.13
N LEU A 201 50.97 0.99 4.63
CA LEU A 201 49.71 0.36 5.03
C LEU A 201 48.82 0.19 3.80
N LEU A 202 48.61 -1.04 3.34
CA LEU A 202 47.84 -1.30 2.11
C LEU A 202 46.32 -1.14 2.26
N TRP A 203 45.77 -1.39 3.45
CA TRP A 203 44.34 -1.36 3.72
C TRP A 203 44.09 -0.52 4.96
N VAL A 204 43.33 0.55 4.82
CA VAL A 204 43.16 1.61 5.83
C VAL A 204 41.75 1.53 6.41
N GLU A 205 41.63 1.55 7.74
CA GLU A 205 40.33 1.57 8.41
C GLU A 205 39.86 3.01 8.64
N PRO A 206 38.54 3.27 8.80
CA PRO A 206 38.01 4.60 9.10
C PRO A 206 38.66 5.26 10.33
N ARG A 207 39.07 4.48 11.34
CA ARG A 207 39.77 4.99 12.52
C ARG A 207 41.15 5.60 12.20
N ASN A 208 41.85 5.07 11.19
CA ASN A 208 43.13 5.62 10.76
C ASN A 208 42.93 6.96 10.03
N VAL A 209 41.83 7.07 9.29
CA VAL A 209 41.46 8.31 8.60
C VAL A 209 41.07 9.38 9.60
N GLU A 210 40.27 9.06 10.61
CA GLU A 210 39.95 9.94 11.73
C GLU A 210 41.21 10.46 12.42
N GLN A 211 42.18 9.58 12.72
CA GLN A 211 43.44 9.96 13.36
C GLN A 211 44.27 10.97 12.54
N ASN A 212 44.31 10.86 11.21
CA ASN A 212 45.06 11.81 10.37
C ASN A 212 44.28 13.11 10.09
N THR A 213 42.95 13.06 10.04
CA THR A 213 42.13 14.16 9.51
C THR A 213 41.36 14.94 10.57
N GLY A 214 41.14 14.33 11.75
CA GLY A 214 40.25 14.84 12.81
C GLY A 214 38.76 14.74 12.48
N ILE A 215 38.39 14.09 11.37
CA ILE A 215 36.99 13.88 10.98
C ILE A 215 36.47 12.65 11.72
N ASP A 216 35.32 12.79 12.38
CA ASP A 216 34.68 11.69 13.11
C ASP A 216 34.58 10.42 12.26
N ARG A 217 34.88 9.28 12.88
CA ARG A 217 34.91 7.96 12.24
C ARG A 217 33.67 7.66 11.40
N ALA A 218 32.47 8.06 11.84
CA ALA A 218 31.23 7.79 11.10
C ALA A 218 31.16 8.59 9.80
N TYR A 219 31.55 9.86 9.81
CA TYR A 219 31.59 10.69 8.61
C TYR A 219 32.72 10.27 7.66
N ALA A 220 33.89 9.94 8.20
CA ALA A 220 34.99 9.38 7.41
C ALA A 220 34.55 8.08 6.71
N ALA A 221 33.84 7.19 7.40
CA ALA A 221 33.28 5.98 6.81
C ALA A 221 32.27 6.29 5.69
N GLN A 222 31.33 7.22 5.90
CA GLN A 222 30.36 7.61 4.87
C GLN A 222 31.04 8.15 3.60
N ILE A 223 32.08 8.98 3.76
CA ILE A 223 32.86 9.52 2.64
C ILE A 223 33.60 8.40 1.90
N LEU A 224 34.23 7.48 2.63
CA LEU A 224 34.93 6.32 2.05
C LEU A 224 33.99 5.38 1.29
N GLU A 225 32.77 5.14 1.80
CA GLU A 225 31.73 4.37 1.10
C GLU A 225 31.30 5.08 -0.20
N GLY A 226 31.12 6.40 -0.15
CA GLY A 226 30.82 7.21 -1.34
C GLY A 226 31.93 7.15 -2.40
N LEU A 227 33.19 7.33 -1.99
CA LEU A 227 34.38 7.19 -2.84
C LEU A 227 34.50 5.78 -3.43
N THR A 228 34.05 4.77 -2.70
CA THR A 228 34.00 3.39 -3.19
C THR A 228 32.96 3.24 -4.31
N LEU A 229 31.77 3.81 -4.15
CA LEU A 229 30.71 3.72 -5.16
C LEU A 229 31.05 4.42 -6.48
N ILE A 230 31.82 5.52 -6.43
CA ILE A 230 32.30 6.21 -7.64
C ILE A 230 33.62 5.63 -8.19
N GLY A 231 34.17 4.59 -7.56
CA GLY A 231 35.31 3.84 -8.07
C GLY A 231 36.68 4.47 -7.84
N VAL A 232 36.80 5.44 -6.92
CA VAL A 232 38.07 6.05 -6.51
C VAL A 232 38.81 5.16 -5.50
N VAL A 233 38.04 4.48 -4.64
CA VAL A 233 38.53 3.64 -3.55
C VAL A 233 37.99 2.22 -3.70
N GLU A 234 38.78 1.23 -3.31
CA GLU A 234 38.39 -0.17 -3.14
C GLU A 234 38.06 -0.45 -1.68
N LYS A 235 37.06 -1.30 -1.46
CA LYS A 235 36.62 -1.73 -0.12
C LYS A 235 36.78 -3.24 0.05
N ARG A 236 37.21 -3.66 1.24
CA ARG A 236 37.18 -5.07 1.70
C ARG A 236 36.68 -5.16 3.14
N LYS A 237 36.16 -6.32 3.55
CA LYS A 237 35.88 -6.61 4.96
C LYS A 237 37.05 -7.35 5.60
N ARG A 238 37.53 -6.90 6.75
CA ARG A 238 38.55 -7.56 7.58
C ARG A 238 38.15 -7.51 9.06
N GLY A 239 38.06 -8.66 9.71
CA GLY A 239 37.78 -8.73 11.15
C GLY A 239 36.44 -8.13 11.58
N GLY A 240 35.46 -8.06 10.69
CA GLY A 240 34.16 -7.41 10.94
C GLY A 240 34.11 -5.91 10.60
N GLU A 241 35.24 -5.29 10.26
CA GLU A 241 35.30 -3.89 9.85
C GLU A 241 35.56 -3.74 8.34
N SER A 242 35.12 -2.60 7.77
CA SER A 242 35.42 -2.22 6.40
C SER A 242 36.79 -1.54 6.33
N VAL A 243 37.64 -2.01 5.43
CA VAL A 243 38.95 -1.43 5.09
C VAL A 243 38.96 -0.91 3.66
N TYR A 244 39.74 0.12 3.42
CA TYR A 244 39.73 0.89 2.18
C TYR A 244 41.14 1.05 1.60
N LYS A 245 41.25 1.08 0.28
CA LYS A 245 42.50 1.30 -0.48
C LYS A 245 42.21 2.19 -1.68
N LEU A 246 43.13 3.04 -2.09
CA LEU A 246 43.02 3.78 -3.35
C LEU A 246 43.14 2.79 -4.51
N ARG A 247 42.24 2.93 -5.48
CA ARG A 247 42.24 2.06 -6.65
C ARG A 247 43.56 2.22 -7.42
N GLY A 248 44.18 1.10 -7.80
CA GLY A 248 45.48 1.08 -8.48
C GLY A 248 46.71 1.27 -7.57
N PHE A 249 46.55 1.46 -6.25
CA PHE A 249 47.69 1.46 -5.34
C PHE A 249 48.21 0.03 -5.07
N GLY A 250 49.51 -0.19 -5.26
CA GLY A 250 50.17 -1.48 -5.04
C GLY A 250 49.95 -2.53 -6.15
N GLU A 251 49.51 -2.11 -7.34
CA GLU A 251 49.48 -2.94 -8.55
C GLU A 251 50.71 -2.60 -9.41
N ASP A 252 51.84 -3.22 -9.08
CA ASP A 252 53.02 -3.40 -9.95
C ASP A 252 53.14 -4.90 -10.29
#